data_AF-A0A3M1BRI6-F1
#
_entry.id   AF-A0A3M1BRI6-F1
#
_cell.length_a   1.000
_cell.length_b   1.000
_cell.length_c   1.000
_cell.angle_alpha   90.00
_cell.angle_beta   90.00
_cell.angle_gamma   90.00
#
_symmetry.space_group_name_H-M   'P 1'
#
loop_
_entity.id
_entity.type
_entity.pdbx_description
1 polymer ?
#
loop_
_entity_poly.entity_id
_entity_poly.type
_entity_poly.pdbx_seq_one_letter_code
_entity_poly.pdbx_strand_id
1 'polypeptide(L)'
;MERGKGRLWFHVASVGEFNTAKPLLKRLYRDYHITLTYFSFRARKYLESQKGKGYFHELYRLPPDIPFLISKFERKIDPEAILIMERELWPFLILSTRAPKVWLNAYSKGGVLERWFSKRFSLILAREERSS
;
A
#
# COMPACT_ATOMS: atom_id res chain seq x y z
N MET A 1 -11.21 -25.40 11.02
CA MET A 1 -11.44 -24.50 9.87
C MET A 1 -10.24 -23.59 9.77
N GLU A 2 -9.38 -23.78 8.77
CA GLU A 2 -8.33 -22.79 8.49
C GLU A 2 -9.01 -21.44 8.29
N ARG A 3 -8.74 -20.45 9.16
CA ARG A 3 -9.11 -19.07 8.86
C ARG A 3 -8.44 -18.76 7.51
N GLY A 4 -9.24 -18.40 6.51
CA GLY A 4 -8.69 -17.97 5.22
C GLY A 4 -7.61 -16.92 5.46
N LYS A 5 -6.53 -16.96 4.67
CA LYS A 5 -5.43 -15.99 4.80
C LYS A 5 -6.01 -14.57 4.79
N GLY A 6 -5.63 -13.77 5.79
CA GLY A 6 -6.09 -12.40 5.90
C GLY A 6 -5.74 -11.58 4.65
N ARG A 7 -6.54 -10.58 4.32
CA ARG A 7 -6.38 -9.80 3.09
C ARG A 7 -5.67 -8.49 3.32
N LEU A 8 -4.63 -8.21 2.55
CA LEU A 8 -3.88 -6.95 2.62
C LEU A 8 -3.98 -6.20 1.30
N TRP A 9 -4.30 -4.92 1.38
CA TRP A 9 -4.18 -4.01 0.25
C TRP A 9 -2.85 -3.28 0.34
N PHE A 10 -1.92 -3.59 -0.56
CA PHE A 10 -0.61 -2.95 -0.61
C PHE A 10 -0.56 -1.96 -1.79
N HIS A 11 -0.15 -0.72 -1.56
CA HIS A 11 -0.03 0.31 -2.57
C HIS A 11 1.43 0.74 -2.79
N VAL A 12 1.86 0.73 -4.05
CA VAL A 12 3.17 1.21 -4.51
C VAL A 12 2.98 2.12 -5.73
N ALA A 13 3.37 3.38 -5.64
CA ALA A 13 3.28 4.36 -6.72
C ALA A 13 4.16 4.00 -7.93
N SER A 14 5.32 3.39 -7.66
CA SER A 14 6.41 3.20 -8.63
C SER A 14 7.15 1.86 -8.49
N VAL A 15 8.00 1.55 -9.48
CA VAL A 15 8.91 0.39 -9.45
C VAL A 15 9.92 0.51 -8.30
N GLY A 16 10.40 1.72 -8.01
CA GLY A 16 11.35 1.96 -6.92
C GLY A 16 10.75 1.57 -5.57
N GLU A 17 9.52 2.02 -5.30
CA GLU A 17 8.81 1.68 -4.06
C GLU A 17 8.51 0.19 -3.95
N PHE A 18 8.10 -0.44 -5.06
CA PHE A 18 7.94 -1.89 -5.08
C PHE A 18 9.24 -2.60 -4.70
N ASN A 19 10.38 -2.22 -5.30
CA ASN A 19 11.67 -2.83 -5.00
C ASN A 19 12.06 -2.69 -3.53
N THR A 20 11.84 -1.52 -2.93
CA THR A 20 12.03 -1.29 -1.49
C THR A 20 11.11 -2.19 -0.66
N ALA A 21 9.87 -2.40 -1.10
CA ALA A 21 8.87 -3.21 -0.39
C ALA A 21 9.05 -4.74 -0.57
N LYS A 22 9.85 -5.22 -1.54
CA LYS A 22 10.00 -6.66 -1.85
C LYS A 22 10.30 -7.55 -0.63
N PRO A 23 11.21 -7.19 0.29
CA PRO A 23 11.49 -8.02 1.46
C PRO A 23 10.26 -8.19 2.36
N LEU A 24 9.51 -7.11 2.59
CA LEU A 24 8.29 -7.14 3.38
C LEU A 24 7.18 -7.93 2.68
N LEU A 25 6.95 -7.67 1.39
CA LEU A 25 5.97 -8.39 0.57
C LEU A 25 6.23 -9.90 0.59
N LYS A 26 7.49 -10.34 0.47
CA LYS A 26 7.85 -11.76 0.49
C LYS A 26 7.57 -12.43 1.83
N ARG A 27 7.68 -11.69 2.94
CA ARG A 27 7.32 -12.17 4.28
C ARG A 27 5.80 -12.26 4.43
N LEU A 28 5.09 -11.19 4.10
CA LEU A 28 3.62 -11.12 4.21
C LEU A 28 2.91 -12.12 3.29
N TYR A 29 3.46 -12.41 2.11
CA TYR A 29 2.87 -13.32 1.13
C TYR A 29 2.62 -14.73 1.68
N ARG A 30 3.38 -15.16 2.69
CA ARG A 30 3.22 -16.47 3.31
C ARG A 30 1.91 -16.58 4.09
N ASP A 31 1.56 -15.52 4.80
CA ASP A 31 0.48 -15.52 5.79
C ASP A 31 -0.79 -14.78 5.30
N TYR A 32 -0.65 -13.91 4.30
CA TYR A 32 -1.73 -13.03 3.81
C TYR A 32 -1.96 -13.13 2.31
N HIS A 33 -3.21 -12.94 1.88
CA HIS A 33 -3.57 -12.70 0.49
C HIS A 33 -3.38 -11.22 0.16
N ILE A 34 -2.44 -10.93 -0.73
CA ILE A 34 -2.00 -9.56 -1.02
C ILE A 34 -2.57 -9.10 -2.36
N THR A 35 -3.35 -8.03 -2.31
CA THR A 35 -3.77 -7.26 -3.49
C THR A 35 -2.85 -6.05 -3.64
N LEU A 36 -2.00 -6.08 -4.66
CA LEU A 36 -1.06 -5.00 -4.95
C LEU A 36 -1.69 -3.99 -5.92
N THR A 37 -1.60 -2.71 -5.59
CA THR A 37 -2.00 -1.61 -6.48
C THR A 37 -0.84 -0.73 -6.86
N TYR A 38 -0.90 -0.21 -8.09
CA TYR A 38 0.09 0.74 -8.60
C TYR A 38 -0.56 1.89 -9.37
N PHE A 39 0.11 3.04 -9.40
CA PHE A 39 -0.38 4.19 -10.15
C PHE A 39 0.34 4.39 -11.50
N SER A 40 1.68 4.30 -11.50
CA SER A 40 2.50 4.62 -12.68
C SER A 40 2.30 3.64 -13.86
N PHE A 41 2.04 4.18 -15.06
CA PHE A 41 2.02 3.40 -16.31
C PHE A 41 3.33 2.66 -16.59
N ARG A 42 4.47 3.26 -16.21
CA ARG A 42 5.80 2.66 -16.38
C ARG A 42 6.01 1.45 -15.48
N ALA A 43 5.32 1.40 -14.33
CA ALA A 43 5.42 0.29 -13.40
C ALA A 43 4.66 -0.96 -13.86
N ARG A 44 3.63 -0.82 -14.72
CA ARG A 44 2.76 -1.93 -15.13
C ARG A 44 3.53 -3.15 -15.64
N LYS A 45 4.31 -2.98 -16.71
CA LYS A 45 5.04 -4.11 -17.35
C LYS A 45 6.00 -4.77 -16.36
N TYR A 46 6.70 -3.95 -15.57
CA TYR A 46 7.61 -4.45 -14.56
C TYR A 46 6.87 -5.27 -13.51
N LEU A 47 5.79 -4.76 -12.92
CA LEU A 47 5.01 -5.46 -11.90
C LEU A 47 4.30 -6.70 -12.43
N GLU A 48 3.79 -6.67 -13.66
CA GLU A 48 3.24 -7.85 -14.33
C GLU A 48 4.30 -8.97 -14.44
N SER A 49 5.56 -8.65 -14.75
CA SER A 49 6.67 -9.61 -14.75
C SER A 49 7.02 -10.20 -13.38
N GLN A 50 6.46 -9.66 -12.29
CA GLN A 50 6.66 -10.16 -10.93
C GLN A 50 5.52 -11.09 -10.46
N LYS A 51 4.46 -11.27 -11.26
CA LYS A 51 3.40 -12.23 -10.97
C LYS A 51 3.98 -13.64 -10.79
N GLY A 52 3.46 -14.38 -9.81
CA GLY A 52 3.92 -15.75 -9.50
C GLY A 52 5.25 -15.84 -8.74
N LYS A 53 5.94 -14.71 -8.47
CA LYS A 53 7.23 -14.71 -7.74
C LYS A 53 7.10 -14.63 -6.21
N GLY A 54 5.88 -14.79 -5.67
CA GLY A 54 5.63 -14.78 -4.23
C GLY A 54 5.69 -13.40 -3.56
N TYR A 55 5.25 -12.35 -4.27
CA TYR A 55 5.17 -10.99 -3.71
C TYR A 55 3.71 -10.52 -3.51
N PHE A 56 2.81 -10.92 -4.40
CA PHE A 56 1.41 -10.56 -4.36
C PHE A 56 0.57 -11.60 -5.11
N HIS A 57 -0.71 -11.66 -4.81
CA HIS A 57 -1.66 -12.60 -5.40
C HIS A 57 -2.45 -11.93 -6.52
N GLU A 58 -2.84 -10.66 -6.31
CA GLU A 58 -3.58 -9.85 -7.26
C GLU A 58 -2.83 -8.56 -7.58
N LEU A 59 -3.01 -8.08 -8.82
CA LEU A 59 -2.40 -6.84 -9.29
C LEU A 59 -3.46 -5.99 -9.98
N TYR A 60 -3.68 -4.79 -9.46
CA TYR A 60 -4.60 -3.82 -10.04
C TYR A 60 -3.94 -2.45 -10.20
N ARG A 61 -4.47 -1.64 -11.10
CA ARG A 61 -4.18 -0.20 -11.08
C ARG A 61 -4.95 0.44 -9.94
N LEU A 62 -4.33 1.38 -9.23
CA LEU A 62 -5.03 2.17 -8.21
C LEU A 62 -6.22 2.89 -8.88
N PRO A 63 -7.43 2.84 -8.30
CA PRO A 63 -8.55 3.63 -8.77
C PRO A 63 -8.21 5.13 -8.70
N PRO A 64 -8.81 5.98 -9.55
CA PRO A 64 -8.76 7.42 -9.35
C PRO A 64 -9.20 7.79 -7.93
N ASP A 65 -8.52 8.77 -7.34
CA ASP A 65 -8.76 9.22 -5.96
C ASP A 65 -10.03 10.05 -5.86
N ILE A 66 -11.13 9.34 -5.94
CA ILE A 66 -12.49 9.82 -5.84
C ILE A 66 -13.16 8.97 -4.76
N PRO A 67 -13.82 9.58 -3.75
CA PRO A 67 -14.33 8.87 -2.58
C PRO A 67 -15.12 7.60 -2.93
N PHE A 68 -16.00 7.69 -3.91
CA PHE A 68 -16.85 6.58 -4.36
C PHE A 68 -16.04 5.41 -4.92
N LEU A 69 -15.05 5.68 -5.76
CA LEU A 69 -14.25 4.65 -6.42
C LEU A 69 -13.31 3.96 -5.44
N ILE A 70 -12.66 4.72 -4.57
CA ILE A 70 -11.82 4.20 -3.51
C ILE A 70 -12.63 3.32 -2.55
N SER A 71 -13.76 3.83 -2.06
CA SER A 71 -14.62 3.06 -1.13
C SER A 71 -15.17 1.80 -1.77
N LYS A 72 -15.54 1.85 -3.06
CA LYS A 72 -16.01 0.68 -3.82
C LYS A 72 -14.89 -0.35 -3.99
N PHE A 73 -13.66 0.11 -4.23
CA PHE A 73 -12.50 -0.76 -4.36
C PHE A 73 -12.12 -1.41 -3.04
N GLU A 74 -12.12 -0.65 -1.93
CA GLU A 74 -11.94 -1.19 -0.58
C GLU A 74 -12.96 -2.30 -0.29
N ARG A 75 -14.27 -2.04 -0.50
CA ARG A 75 -15.32 -3.05 -0.29
C ARG A 75 -15.15 -4.31 -1.15
N LYS A 76 -14.56 -4.17 -2.34
CA LYS A 76 -14.30 -5.31 -3.22
C LYS A 76 -13.17 -6.18 -2.67
N ILE A 77 -12.11 -5.57 -2.16
CA ILE A 77 -10.96 -6.28 -1.60
C ILE A 77 -11.30 -6.84 -0.22
N ASP A 78 -12.04 -6.07 0.59
CA ASP A 78 -12.28 -6.32 2.01
C ASP A 78 -10.97 -6.55 2.79
N PRO A 79 -10.06 -5.55 2.81
CA PRO A 79 -8.74 -5.72 3.42
C PRO A 79 -8.80 -5.56 4.95
N GLU A 80 -8.01 -6.38 5.66
CA GLU A 80 -7.75 -6.22 7.09
C GLU A 80 -6.85 -5.01 7.38
N ALA A 81 -5.97 -4.67 6.44
CA ALA A 81 -5.15 -3.46 6.50
C ALA A 81 -4.74 -2.96 5.11
N ILE A 82 -4.50 -1.65 5.03
CA ILE A 82 -4.00 -0.95 3.85
C ILE A 82 -2.57 -0.48 4.13
N LEU A 83 -1.60 -0.94 3.34
CA LEU A 83 -0.20 -0.56 3.44
C LEU A 83 0.15 0.39 2.31
N ILE A 84 0.62 1.59 2.63
CA ILE A 84 0.89 2.66 1.67
C ILE A 84 2.38 3.01 1.71
N MET A 85 3.06 3.00 0.56
CA MET A 85 4.45 3.44 0.46
C MET A 85 4.58 4.96 0.33
N GLU A 86 5.60 5.50 1.00
CA GLU A 86 6.16 6.85 1.05
C GLU A 86 5.46 7.99 0.26
N ARG A 87 5.47 7.98 -1.09
CA ARG A 87 5.33 9.24 -1.84
C ARG A 87 3.92 9.63 -2.26
N GLU A 88 2.95 8.72 -2.15
CA GLU A 88 1.61 8.95 -2.69
C GLU A 88 0.54 8.93 -1.58
N LEU A 89 0.51 10.02 -0.79
CA LEU A 89 -0.58 10.30 0.14
C LEU A 89 -1.81 10.83 -0.61
N TRP A 90 -2.57 9.91 -1.19
CA TRP A 90 -3.85 10.23 -1.83
C TRP A 90 -4.92 10.55 -0.77
N PRO A 91 -5.47 11.78 -0.74
CA PRO A 91 -6.38 12.19 0.32
C PRO A 91 -7.60 11.27 0.47
N PHE A 92 -8.24 10.85 -0.62
CA PHE A 92 -9.45 10.04 -0.52
C PHE A 92 -9.15 8.57 -0.26
N LEU A 93 -7.99 8.05 -0.68
CA LEU A 93 -7.46 6.77 -0.22
C LEU A 93 -7.33 6.73 1.31
N ILE A 94 -6.90 7.82 1.93
CA ILE A 94 -6.72 7.90 3.39
C ILE A 94 -8.06 8.15 4.10
N LEU A 95 -8.87 9.07 3.58
CA LEU A 95 -10.07 9.57 4.25
C LEU A 95 -11.32 8.72 3.99
N SER A 96 -11.41 8.06 2.83
CA SER A 96 -12.61 7.32 2.41
C SER A 96 -12.53 5.82 2.71
N THR A 97 -11.36 5.34 3.15
CA THR A 97 -11.17 3.94 3.55
C THR A 97 -11.37 3.74 5.05
N ARG A 98 -11.96 2.63 5.43
CA ARG A 98 -12.27 2.26 6.81
C ARG A 98 -11.21 1.35 7.43
N ALA A 99 -10.56 0.52 6.64
CA ALA A 99 -9.55 -0.40 7.13
C ALA A 99 -8.37 0.34 7.80
N PRO A 100 -7.75 -0.27 8.82
CA PRO A 100 -6.50 0.21 9.41
C PRO A 100 -5.45 0.51 8.33
N LYS A 101 -4.77 1.63 8.48
CA LYS A 101 -3.77 2.12 7.51
C LYS A 101 -2.38 2.07 8.11
N VAL A 102 -1.42 1.56 7.36
CA VAL A 102 0.00 1.53 7.71
C VAL A 102 0.78 2.34 6.68
N TRP A 103 1.49 3.36 7.15
CA TRP A 103 2.38 4.14 6.29
C TRP A 103 3.79 3.59 6.37
N LEU A 104 4.34 3.16 5.24
CA LEU A 104 5.65 2.54 5.13
C LEU A 104 6.66 3.47 4.48
N ASN A 105 7.90 3.41 4.98
CA ASN A 105 9.02 4.22 4.51
C ASN A 105 8.69 5.72 4.54
N ALA A 106 7.93 6.17 5.54
CA ALA A 106 7.46 7.54 5.61
C ALA A 106 8.66 8.51 5.65
N TYR A 107 8.71 9.43 4.68
CA TYR A 107 9.65 10.54 4.65
C TYR A 107 8.88 11.83 4.92
N SER A 108 9.21 12.50 6.02
CA SER A 108 8.52 13.71 6.42
C SER A 108 9.23 14.95 5.91
N LYS A 109 8.49 15.83 5.22
CA LYS A 109 8.96 17.19 4.91
C LYS A 109 8.52 18.21 5.97
N GLY A 110 7.83 17.77 7.03
CA GLY A 110 7.41 18.63 8.14
C GLY A 110 6.19 19.51 7.85
N GLY A 111 5.40 19.22 6.80
CA GLY A 111 4.22 20.01 6.43
C GLY A 111 3.05 19.85 7.42
N VAL A 112 2.27 20.91 7.62
CA VAL A 112 1.06 20.90 8.48
C VAL A 112 0.04 19.86 8.04
N LEU A 113 -0.17 19.72 6.73
CA LEU A 113 -1.09 18.75 6.14
C LEU A 113 -0.64 17.30 6.42
N GLU A 114 0.66 17.05 6.39
CA GLU A 114 1.26 15.75 6.64
C GLU A 114 1.08 15.33 8.10
N ARG A 115 1.32 16.27 9.03
CA ARG A 115 1.01 16.08 10.46
C ARG A 115 -0.45 15.74 10.69
N TRP A 116 -1.36 16.35 9.94
CA TRP A 116 -2.79 16.05 10.06
C TRP A 116 -3.11 14.64 9.52
N PHE A 117 -2.54 14.23 8.38
CA PHE A 117 -2.72 12.89 7.83
C PHE A 117 -2.12 11.79 8.70
N SER A 118 -0.98 12.04 9.36
CA SER A 118 -0.32 11.05 10.23
C SER A 118 -1.24 10.49 11.31
N LYS A 119 -2.18 11.30 11.82
CA LYS A 119 -3.18 10.89 12.83
C LYS A 119 -4.18 9.84 12.33
N ARG A 120 -4.22 9.57 11.02
CA ARG A 120 -5.13 8.59 10.39
C ARG A 120 -4.47 7.26 10.06
N PHE A 121 -3.19 7.12 10.39
CA PHE A 121 -2.47 5.86 10.29
C PHE A 121 -2.42 5.17 11.64
N SER A 122 -2.72 3.87 11.65
CA SER A 122 -2.61 3.01 12.83
C SER A 122 -1.15 2.72 13.18
N LEU A 123 -0.27 2.74 12.18
CA LEU A 123 1.17 2.55 12.32
C LEU A 123 1.91 3.35 11.25
N ILE A 124 3.01 4.00 11.64
CA ILE A 124 3.93 4.69 10.73
C ILE A 124 5.31 4.09 10.94
N LEU A 125 5.88 3.54 9.87
CA LEU A 125 7.25 3.03 9.83
C LEU A 125 8.09 4.00 9.01
N ALA A 126 8.78 4.91 9.70
CA ALA A 126 9.71 5.85 9.09
C ALA A 126 11.06 5.18 8.82
N ARG A 127 11.76 5.66 7.78
CA ARG A 127 13.13 5.23 7.52
C ARG A 127 14.04 5.87 8.57
N GLU A 128 14.87 5.06 9.22
CA GLU A 128 15.98 5.57 10.01
C GLU A 128 16.99 6.20 9.03
N GLU A 129 17.28 7.50 9.17
CA GLU A 129 18.40 8.11 8.46
C GLU A 129 19.66 7.40 8.96
N ARG A 130 20.21 6.48 8.16
CA ARG A 130 21.59 6.07 8.36
C ARG A 130 22.42 7.33 8.12
N SER A 131 22.97 7.88 9.21
CA SER A 131 24.15 8.74 9.11
C SER A 131 25.19 7.99 8.29
N SER A 132 25.75 8.73 7.33
CA SER A 132 26.93 8.48 6.51
C SER A 132 27.81 7.29 6.88
#